data_AF-A0A922F456-F1
#
_entry.id   AF-A0A922F456-F1
#
_cell.length_a   1.000
_cell.length_b   1.000
_cell.length_c   1.000
_cell.angle_alpha   90.00
_cell.angle_beta   90.00
_cell.angle_gamma   90.00
#
_symmetry.space_group_name_H-M   'P 1'
#
loop_
_entity.id
_entity.type
_entity.pdbx_description
1 polymer ?
#
loop_
_entity_poly.entity_id
_entity_poly.type
_entity_poly.pdbx_seq_one_letter_code
_entity_poly.pdbx_strand_id
1 'polypeptide(L)'
;MAFSICGGKSALPFGSSSSSPLKSLLLVFLRSQSPCKHRSWSTSSSRSSSSISNEAAETEDDVVAAGSSGISRPLSEILKELNKKVPDSVVKTRLEDGFAMKYIPWHIVNRIMNLHAPEWSGEVRSITYSADGNTVSVVYRVTLYGTDAELFRESTGTASVADTSYGDPIQKAEAMAFRRACARFGLGLHLYHEDMS
;
A
#
# COMPACT_ATOMS: atom_id res chain seq x y z
N MET A 1 58.30 -12.78 48.36
CA MET A 1 58.49 -14.24 48.47
C MET A 1 58.03 -14.86 47.16
N ALA A 2 58.98 -15.37 46.40
CA ALA A 2 58.73 -16.12 45.16
C ALA A 2 58.69 -17.61 45.52
N PHE A 3 57.78 -18.38 44.90
CA PHE A 3 58.01 -19.80 44.64
C PHE A 3 57.39 -20.18 43.30
N SER A 4 58.29 -20.67 42.45
CA SER A 4 58.12 -21.38 41.18
C SER A 4 58.02 -22.89 41.47
N ILE A 5 57.49 -23.68 40.53
CA ILE A 5 57.85 -25.07 40.11
C ILE A 5 56.68 -25.57 39.21
N CYS A 6 56.85 -25.68 37.89
CA CYS A 6 57.23 -26.90 37.10
C CYS A 6 56.22 -28.06 37.24
N GLY A 7 55.72 -28.78 36.22
CA GLY A 7 56.02 -28.93 34.79
C GLY A 7 55.59 -30.35 34.34
N GLY A 8 55.37 -30.57 33.03
CA GLY A 8 55.28 -31.89 32.37
C GLY A 8 53.87 -32.24 31.85
N LYS A 9 53.50 -32.03 30.58
CA LYS A 9 53.90 -32.60 29.28
C LYS A 9 53.42 -34.04 29.00
N SER A 10 52.97 -34.17 27.73
CA SER A 10 52.87 -35.34 26.84
C SER A 10 51.46 -35.96 26.72
N ALA A 11 50.99 -36.42 25.57
CA ALA A 11 51.30 -36.23 24.15
C ALA A 11 50.15 -36.92 23.37
N LEU A 12 49.88 -36.47 22.15
CA LEU A 12 48.92 -37.05 21.19
C LEU A 12 49.29 -38.50 20.81
N PRO A 13 48.40 -39.27 20.13
CA PRO A 13 48.51 -39.28 18.66
C PRO A 13 47.19 -39.46 17.87
N PHE A 14 47.23 -38.96 16.62
CA PHE A 14 46.74 -39.54 15.34
C PHE A 14 45.33 -40.17 15.31
N GLY A 15 44.39 -39.71 14.48
CA GLY A 15 44.36 -39.67 13.01
C GLY A 15 42.89 -39.93 12.58
N SER A 16 42.37 -39.75 11.38
CA SER A 16 42.88 -39.40 10.06
C SER A 16 41.67 -39.01 9.18
N SER A 17 41.85 -37.99 8.34
CA SER A 17 41.35 -37.82 6.96
C SER A 17 40.11 -38.59 6.42
N SER A 18 39.16 -37.83 5.86
CA SER A 18 38.50 -38.09 4.55
C SER A 18 37.66 -36.85 4.18
N SER A 19 38.10 -35.94 3.30
CA SER A 19 38.02 -35.94 1.82
C SER A 19 36.60 -36.07 1.23
N SER A 20 36.11 -34.91 0.74
CA SER A 20 35.06 -34.55 -0.24
C SER A 20 34.54 -35.65 -1.22
N PRO A 21 33.36 -35.54 -1.90
CA PRO A 21 32.95 -34.33 -2.66
C PRO A 21 31.44 -34.03 -2.80
N LEU A 22 31.20 -32.84 -3.37
CA LEU A 22 30.02 -32.35 -4.08
C LEU A 22 29.12 -33.44 -4.68
N LYS A 23 27.80 -33.35 -4.43
CA LYS A 23 26.78 -33.93 -5.31
C LYS A 23 26.03 -32.82 -6.02
N SER A 24 26.33 -32.75 -7.31
CA SER A 24 25.69 -31.99 -8.37
C SER A 24 24.17 -32.25 -8.40
N LEU A 25 23.37 -31.18 -8.33
CA LEU A 25 21.98 -31.17 -8.76
C LEU A 25 21.95 -30.89 -10.27
N LEU A 26 21.65 -31.92 -11.06
CA LEU A 26 21.21 -31.77 -12.44
C LEU A 26 19.79 -32.32 -12.52
N LEU A 27 18.81 -31.42 -12.42
CA LEU A 27 17.44 -31.65 -12.86
C LEU A 27 17.19 -30.73 -14.06
N VAL A 28 17.36 -31.31 -15.25
CA VAL A 28 16.79 -30.79 -16.49
C VAL A 28 15.39 -31.38 -16.61
N PHE A 29 14.34 -30.57 -16.45
CA PHE A 29 13.04 -30.88 -17.04
C PHE A 29 12.31 -29.61 -17.51
N LEU A 30 12.28 -29.52 -18.84
CA LEU A 30 11.21 -29.07 -19.73
C LEU A 30 10.32 -27.89 -19.31
N ARG A 31 10.58 -26.80 -20.02
CA ARG A 31 9.66 -25.77 -20.53
C ARG A 31 8.24 -26.32 -20.77
N SER A 32 7.31 -26.01 -19.88
CA SER A 32 5.86 -26.09 -20.17
C SER A 32 5.33 -24.67 -20.32
N GLN A 33 5.23 -24.23 -21.56
CA GLN A 33 4.37 -23.11 -21.93
C GLN A 33 2.96 -23.67 -22.05
N SER A 34 2.03 -23.15 -21.26
CA SER A 34 0.61 -23.31 -21.52
C SER A 34 -0.05 -21.95 -21.70
N PRO A 35 -0.99 -21.82 -22.66
CA PRO A 35 -1.30 -20.56 -23.31
C PRO A 35 -2.56 -19.93 -22.71
N CYS A 36 -2.42 -18.73 -22.15
CA CYS A 36 -3.57 -17.89 -21.82
C CYS A 36 -4.11 -17.29 -23.14
N LYS A 37 -5.21 -17.88 -23.65
CA LYS A 37 -5.92 -17.36 -24.83
C LYS A 37 -6.71 -16.09 -24.47
N HIS A 38 -6.40 -15.03 -25.21
CA HIS A 38 -7.26 -13.98 -25.77
C HIS A 38 -8.29 -13.25 -24.91
N ARG A 39 -8.15 -11.91 -24.87
CA ARG A 39 -9.16 -11.00 -25.46
C ARG A 39 -8.54 -9.65 -25.84
N SER A 40 -7.74 -9.60 -26.90
CA SER A 40 -7.37 -8.34 -27.54
C SER A 40 -8.51 -7.90 -28.45
N TRP A 41 -9.07 -6.72 -28.19
CA TRP A 41 -9.96 -6.06 -29.14
C TRP A 41 -9.08 -5.35 -30.17
N SER A 42 -9.02 -5.90 -31.38
CA SER A 42 -8.43 -5.26 -32.53
C SER A 42 -9.42 -4.25 -33.09
N THR A 43 -9.10 -2.97 -33.06
CA THR A 43 -9.85 -1.95 -33.81
C THR A 43 -9.35 -2.00 -35.25
N SER A 44 -10.09 -2.69 -36.12
CA SER A 44 -9.86 -2.69 -37.56
C SER A 44 -10.22 -1.32 -38.13
N SER A 45 -9.22 -0.55 -38.56
CA SER A 45 -9.40 0.62 -39.41
C SER A 45 -9.73 0.18 -40.84
N SER A 46 -11.01 0.14 -41.19
CA SER A 46 -11.44 0.07 -42.59
C SER A 46 -11.86 1.46 -43.06
N ARG A 47 -10.97 2.11 -43.81
CA ARG A 47 -11.35 3.18 -44.74
C ARG A 47 -12.08 2.53 -45.90
N SER A 48 -13.32 2.93 -46.17
CA SER A 48 -13.94 2.82 -47.49
C SER A 48 -14.99 3.90 -47.64
N SER A 49 -14.76 4.72 -48.65
CA SER A 49 -15.57 5.79 -49.19
C SER A 49 -16.90 5.32 -49.75
N SER A 50 -17.97 6.07 -49.48
CA SER A 50 -18.97 6.38 -50.52
C SER A 50 -19.86 7.55 -50.09
N SER A 51 -19.94 8.50 -51.01
CA SER A 51 -20.87 9.62 -51.12
C SER A 51 -22.34 9.19 -51.14
N ILE A 52 -23.23 10.00 -50.56
CA ILE A 52 -24.32 10.71 -51.25
C ILE A 52 -25.18 11.48 -50.23
N SER A 53 -25.60 12.66 -50.69
CA SER A 53 -26.34 13.79 -50.10
C SER A 53 -27.67 13.49 -49.38
N ASN A 54 -28.03 14.35 -48.42
CA ASN A 54 -29.32 15.08 -48.42
C ASN A 54 -29.33 16.25 -47.41
N GLU A 55 -30.12 17.26 -47.79
CA GLU A 55 -30.31 18.60 -47.25
C GLU A 55 -30.90 18.72 -45.84
N ALA A 56 -30.53 19.86 -45.21
CA ALA A 56 -31.32 20.79 -44.39
C ALA A 56 -32.09 20.29 -43.15
N ALA A 57 -31.64 20.73 -41.97
CA ALA A 57 -32.46 21.45 -40.99
C ALA A 57 -31.57 22.03 -39.89
N GLU A 58 -31.67 23.34 -39.67
CA GLU A 58 -31.12 24.04 -38.51
C GLU A 58 -31.91 23.68 -37.25
N THR A 59 -31.22 23.30 -36.18
CA THR A 59 -31.63 23.58 -34.80
C THR A 59 -30.39 23.66 -33.94
N GLU A 60 -30.15 24.85 -33.41
CA GLU A 60 -29.32 25.11 -32.24
C GLU A 60 -29.91 24.34 -31.05
N ASP A 61 -29.15 23.46 -30.39
CA ASP A 61 -29.09 23.40 -28.93
C ASP A 61 -28.02 22.43 -28.42
N ASP A 62 -27.48 22.78 -27.25
CA ASP A 62 -26.63 22.00 -26.36
C ASP A 62 -25.31 21.43 -26.93
N VAL A 63 -24.29 22.29 -26.91
CA VAL A 63 -22.93 21.85 -26.60
C VAL A 63 -22.98 21.26 -25.19
N VAL A 64 -23.25 19.96 -25.08
CA VAL A 64 -22.90 19.18 -23.90
C VAL A 64 -21.40 19.30 -23.73
N ALA A 65 -21.00 20.30 -22.95
CA ALA A 65 -19.69 20.34 -22.34
C ALA A 65 -19.57 19.03 -21.59
N ALA A 66 -18.92 18.06 -22.21
CA ALA A 66 -18.33 16.92 -21.55
C ALA A 66 -17.38 17.55 -20.53
N GLY A 67 -17.91 17.81 -19.33
CA GLY A 67 -17.18 18.45 -18.26
C GLY A 67 -15.95 17.62 -18.08
N SER A 68 -14.79 18.19 -18.41
CA SER A 68 -13.53 17.56 -18.07
C SER A 68 -13.67 17.23 -16.59
N SER A 69 -13.63 15.96 -16.22
CA SER A 69 -13.61 15.54 -14.82
C SER A 69 -12.25 15.88 -14.21
N GLY A 70 -11.83 17.12 -14.43
CA GLY A 70 -10.71 17.77 -13.80
C GLY A 70 -11.23 18.22 -12.46
N ILE A 71 -10.49 17.80 -11.44
CA ILE A 71 -10.45 18.31 -10.07
C ILE A 71 -11.46 19.45 -9.83
N SER A 72 -12.54 19.14 -9.15
CA SER A 72 -13.71 20.04 -9.12
C SER A 72 -13.74 21.04 -7.96
N ARG A 73 -12.83 20.92 -6.97
CA ARG A 73 -12.88 21.70 -5.72
C ARG A 73 -11.50 22.23 -5.31
N PRO A 74 -11.41 23.40 -4.67
CA PRO A 74 -10.17 23.87 -4.08
C PRO A 74 -9.77 22.98 -2.90
N LEU A 75 -8.46 22.85 -2.68
CA LEU A 75 -7.91 21.97 -1.64
C LEU A 75 -8.42 22.34 -0.23
N SER A 76 -8.66 23.63 0.02
CA SER A 76 -9.21 24.12 1.29
C SER A 76 -10.59 23.55 1.62
N GLU A 77 -11.48 23.41 0.63
CA GLU A 77 -12.80 22.79 0.82
C GLU A 77 -12.68 21.29 1.14
N ILE A 78 -11.82 20.58 0.40
CA ILE A 78 -11.57 19.16 0.62
C ILE A 78 -11.07 18.92 2.04
N LEU A 79 -10.07 19.68 2.48
CA LEU A 79 -9.52 19.57 3.83
C LEU A 79 -10.56 19.92 4.90
N LYS A 80 -11.42 20.90 4.66
CA LYS A 80 -12.51 21.26 5.58
C LYS A 80 -13.50 20.10 5.76
N GLU A 81 -13.85 19.40 4.70
CA GLU A 81 -14.72 18.23 4.76
C GLU A 81 -14.04 17.05 5.46
N LEU A 82 -12.77 16.75 5.13
CA LEU A 82 -12.01 15.66 5.75
C LEU A 82 -11.75 15.87 7.26
N ASN A 83 -11.68 17.12 7.72
CA ASN A 83 -11.50 17.45 9.15
C ASN A 83 -12.78 17.28 9.99
N LYS A 84 -13.94 17.04 9.38
CA LYS A 84 -15.18 16.80 10.13
C LYS A 84 -15.05 15.52 10.96
N LYS A 85 -15.69 15.52 12.13
CA LYS A 85 -15.79 14.30 12.94
C LYS A 85 -16.54 13.22 12.16
N VAL A 86 -16.01 12.02 12.24
CA VAL A 86 -16.59 10.84 11.63
C VAL A 86 -17.64 10.29 12.60
N PRO A 87 -18.81 9.81 12.15
CA PRO A 87 -19.82 9.28 13.05
C PRO A 87 -19.30 8.05 13.82
N ASP A 88 -19.67 7.94 15.09
CA ASP A 88 -19.24 6.85 15.97
C ASP A 88 -19.64 5.45 15.45
N SER A 89 -20.67 5.37 14.61
CA SER A 89 -21.14 4.12 14.00
C SER A 89 -20.11 3.43 13.10
N VAL A 90 -19.15 4.17 12.56
CA VAL A 90 -18.08 3.60 11.73
C VAL A 90 -16.76 3.43 12.48
N VAL A 91 -16.69 3.92 13.72
CA VAL A 91 -15.54 3.76 14.61
C VAL A 91 -15.62 2.38 15.25
N LYS A 92 -14.51 1.64 15.18
CA LYS A 92 -14.37 0.35 15.83
C LYS A 92 -13.35 0.45 16.95
N THR A 93 -13.49 -0.42 17.94
CA THR A 93 -12.57 -0.53 19.06
C THR A 93 -11.85 -1.88 18.97
N ARG A 94 -10.52 -1.87 19.10
CA ARG A 94 -9.69 -3.07 19.23
C ARG A 94 -8.99 -3.04 20.58
N LEU A 95 -8.87 -4.20 21.22
CA LEU A 95 -8.02 -4.38 22.39
C LEU A 95 -6.65 -4.84 21.91
N GLU A 96 -5.62 -4.07 22.21
CA GLU A 96 -4.22 -4.39 21.91
C GLU A 96 -3.41 -4.13 23.18
N ASP A 97 -2.74 -5.18 23.69
CA ASP A 97 -1.95 -5.14 24.93
C ASP A 97 -2.65 -4.54 26.16
N GLY A 98 -3.97 -4.78 26.28
CA GLY A 98 -4.79 -4.27 27.39
C GLY A 98 -5.31 -2.84 27.19
N PHE A 99 -4.93 -2.17 26.10
CA PHE A 99 -5.42 -0.84 25.74
C PHE A 99 -6.54 -0.93 24.70
N ALA A 100 -7.65 -0.25 24.94
CA ALA A 100 -8.73 -0.11 23.97
C ALA A 100 -8.40 1.03 23.00
N MET A 101 -8.09 0.68 21.75
CA MET A 101 -7.79 1.64 20.70
C MET A 101 -8.98 1.77 19.74
N LYS A 102 -9.49 2.99 19.60
CA LYS A 102 -10.48 3.32 18.58
C LYS A 102 -9.81 3.54 17.23
N TYR A 103 -10.46 3.09 16.16
CA TYR A 103 -9.97 3.25 14.81
C TYR A 103 -11.09 3.21 13.77
N ILE A 104 -10.83 3.80 12.60
CA ILE A 104 -11.68 3.65 11.42
C ILE A 104 -11.11 2.53 10.55
N PRO A 105 -11.89 1.53 10.11
CA PRO A 105 -11.40 0.52 9.17
C PRO A 105 -10.96 1.13 7.84
N TRP A 106 -9.91 0.58 7.21
CA TRP A 106 -9.29 1.17 6.02
C TRP A 106 -10.26 1.38 4.84
N HIS A 107 -11.19 0.45 4.62
CA HIS A 107 -12.16 0.53 3.52
C HIS A 107 -13.19 1.64 3.72
N ILE A 108 -13.48 2.00 4.98
CA ILE A 108 -14.32 3.15 5.30
C ILE A 108 -13.57 4.44 5.03
N VAL A 109 -12.29 4.53 5.43
CA VAL A 109 -11.42 5.66 5.09
C VAL A 109 -11.37 5.87 3.57
N ASN A 110 -11.17 4.79 2.81
CA ASN A 110 -11.21 4.82 1.34
C ASN A 110 -12.54 5.37 0.79
N ARG A 111 -13.68 4.95 1.37
CA ARG A 111 -14.99 5.44 0.98
C ARG A 111 -15.16 6.94 1.26
N ILE A 112 -14.67 7.42 2.39
CA ILE A 112 -14.72 8.84 2.77
C ILE A 112 -13.83 9.67 1.82
N MET A 113 -12.64 9.17 1.48
CA MET A 113 -11.75 9.80 0.50
C MET A 113 -12.44 9.92 -0.87
N ASN A 114 -13.03 8.83 -1.38
CA ASN A 114 -13.79 8.86 -2.64
C ASN A 114 -14.98 9.83 -2.63
N LEU A 115 -15.59 10.08 -1.46
CA LEU A 115 -16.72 10.99 -1.33
C LEU A 115 -16.29 12.46 -1.38
N HIS A 116 -15.17 12.81 -0.75
CA HIS A 116 -14.76 14.21 -0.58
C HIS A 116 -13.64 14.66 -1.52
N ALA A 117 -12.87 13.73 -2.06
CA ALA A 117 -11.74 13.98 -2.94
C ALA A 117 -11.64 12.88 -4.02
N PRO A 118 -12.62 12.74 -4.93
CA PRO A 118 -12.69 11.60 -5.85
C PRO A 118 -11.45 11.41 -6.73
N GLU A 119 -10.66 12.46 -6.94
CA GLU A 119 -9.41 12.43 -7.70
C GLU A 119 -8.18 11.99 -6.89
N TRP A 120 -8.30 11.70 -5.59
CA TRP A 120 -7.16 11.33 -4.75
C TRP A 120 -6.37 10.11 -5.26
N SER A 121 -5.08 10.08 -4.96
CA SER A 121 -4.22 8.93 -5.27
C SER A 121 -3.46 8.45 -4.05
N GLY A 122 -3.15 7.16 -4.04
CA GLY A 122 -2.38 6.52 -2.98
C GLY A 122 -1.35 5.59 -3.58
N GLU A 123 -0.13 5.62 -3.04
CA GLU A 123 0.96 4.75 -3.48
C GLU A 123 1.83 4.28 -2.32
N VAL A 124 2.31 3.04 -2.44
CA VAL A 124 3.36 2.51 -1.56
C VAL A 124 4.70 3.07 -2.01
N ARG A 125 5.40 3.77 -1.12
CA ARG A 125 6.71 4.38 -1.37
C ARG A 125 7.85 3.43 -1.10
N SER A 126 7.75 2.68 -0.01
CA SER A 126 8.75 1.68 0.35
C SER A 126 8.13 0.57 1.19
N ILE A 127 8.74 -0.60 1.08
CA ILE A 127 8.49 -1.76 1.93
C ILE A 127 9.85 -2.16 2.50
N THR A 128 9.96 -2.26 3.81
CA THR A 128 11.21 -2.57 4.50
C THR A 128 10.95 -3.64 5.55
N TYR A 129 11.64 -4.77 5.41
CA TYR A 129 11.67 -5.81 6.44
C TYR A 129 12.71 -5.46 7.50
N SER A 130 12.43 -5.77 8.76
CA SER A 130 13.42 -5.67 9.82
C SER A 130 14.57 -6.66 9.59
N ALA A 131 15.73 -6.39 10.19
CA ALA A 131 16.94 -7.21 9.98
C ALA A 131 16.75 -8.68 10.43
N ASP A 132 15.87 -8.91 11.41
CA ASP A 132 15.47 -10.22 11.91
C ASP A 132 14.34 -10.87 11.09
N GLY A 133 13.74 -10.15 10.13
CA GLY A 133 12.63 -10.62 9.31
C GLY A 133 11.29 -10.73 10.04
N ASN A 134 11.21 -10.31 11.30
CA ASN A 134 10.02 -10.51 12.14
C ASN A 134 8.94 -9.45 11.93
N THR A 135 9.29 -8.32 11.31
CA THR A 135 8.36 -7.22 11.04
C THR A 135 8.55 -6.67 9.64
N VAL A 136 7.48 -6.13 9.08
CA VAL A 136 7.48 -5.38 7.84
C VAL A 136 6.94 -3.99 8.09
N SER A 137 7.63 -2.99 7.58
CA SER A 137 7.22 -1.59 7.63
C SER A 137 6.96 -1.09 6.21
N VAL A 138 5.83 -0.41 6.04
CA VAL A 138 5.37 0.13 4.75
C VAL A 138 5.24 1.64 4.89
N VAL A 139 5.86 2.38 3.97
CA VAL A 139 5.63 3.83 3.83
C VAL A 139 4.60 4.04 2.73
N TYR A 140 3.52 4.75 3.05
CA TYR A 140 2.43 5.03 2.13
C TYR A 140 2.26 6.54 1.95
N ARG A 141 2.12 6.98 0.70
CA ARG A 141 1.83 8.37 0.34
C ARG A 141 0.39 8.49 -0.11
N VAL A 142 -0.33 9.43 0.45
CA VAL A 142 -1.65 9.88 -0.03
C VAL A 142 -1.49 11.27 -0.61
N THR A 143 -2.00 11.47 -1.82
CA THR A 143 -2.01 12.74 -2.52
C THR A 143 -3.44 13.17 -2.78
N LEU A 144 -3.74 14.42 -2.41
CA LEU A 144 -4.97 15.12 -2.74
C LEU A 144 -4.70 16.11 -3.86
N TYR A 145 -5.65 16.22 -4.78
CA TYR A 145 -5.62 17.19 -5.86
C TYR A 145 -6.75 18.18 -5.66
N GLY A 146 -6.40 19.46 -5.58
CA GLY A 146 -7.33 20.59 -5.63
C GLY A 146 -7.15 21.37 -6.93
N THR A 147 -8.12 22.22 -7.27
CA THR A 147 -8.03 23.11 -8.45
C THR A 147 -6.86 24.08 -8.36
N ASP A 148 -6.44 24.39 -7.14
CA ASP A 148 -5.41 25.36 -6.77
C ASP A 148 -4.05 24.73 -6.47
N ALA A 149 -4.03 23.55 -5.85
CA ALA A 149 -2.78 22.89 -5.44
C ALA A 149 -2.91 21.37 -5.34
N GLU A 150 -1.77 20.69 -5.46
CA GLU A 150 -1.57 19.30 -5.07
C GLU A 150 -0.92 19.25 -3.67
N LEU A 151 -1.39 18.36 -2.80
CA LEU A 151 -0.82 18.16 -1.48
C LEU A 151 -0.71 16.68 -1.14
N PHE A 152 0.47 16.26 -0.72
CA PHE A 152 0.71 14.88 -0.29
C PHE A 152 1.13 14.79 1.18
N ARG A 153 0.77 13.68 1.82
CA ARG A 153 1.21 13.31 3.17
C ARG A 153 1.59 11.84 3.18
N GLU A 154 2.69 11.54 3.88
CA GLU A 154 3.21 10.19 3.98
C GLU A 154 3.06 9.67 5.41
N SER A 155 2.83 8.38 5.57
CA SER A 155 2.89 7.69 6.86
C SER A 155 3.54 6.33 6.77
N THR A 156 3.83 5.77 7.94
CA THR A 156 4.35 4.42 8.09
C THR A 156 3.38 3.57 8.89
N GLY A 157 3.24 2.32 8.47
CA GLY A 157 2.61 1.26 9.23
C GLY A 157 3.58 0.10 9.35
N THR A 158 3.54 -0.58 10.49
CA THR A 158 4.41 -1.71 10.78
C THR A 158 3.56 -2.86 11.27
N ALA A 159 3.80 -4.05 10.74
CA ALA A 159 3.11 -5.28 11.13
C ALA A 159 4.13 -6.38 11.41
N SER A 160 3.82 -7.26 12.36
CA SER A 160 4.60 -8.47 12.57
C SER A 160 4.31 -9.50 11.49
N VAL A 161 5.35 -10.18 11.03
CA VAL A 161 5.24 -11.32 10.10
C VAL A 161 4.66 -12.55 10.81
N ALA A 162 4.84 -12.66 12.13
CA ALA A 162 4.29 -13.74 12.94
C ALA A 162 2.80 -13.55 13.28
N ASP A 163 2.23 -12.37 13.04
CA ASP A 163 0.82 -12.12 13.29
C ASP A 163 -0.04 -12.87 12.26
N THR A 164 -0.58 -14.00 12.69
CA THR A 164 -1.46 -14.88 11.91
C THR A 164 -2.89 -14.38 11.79
N SER A 165 -3.22 -13.20 12.34
CA SER A 165 -4.51 -12.58 12.12
C SER A 165 -4.75 -12.23 10.65
N TYR A 166 -5.96 -11.81 10.31
CA TYR A 166 -6.42 -11.63 8.92
C TYR A 166 -5.52 -10.75 8.03
N GLY A 167 -5.11 -11.28 6.87
CA GLY A 167 -4.37 -10.58 5.82
C GLY A 167 -2.85 -10.79 5.88
N ASP A 168 -2.17 -10.49 4.78
CA ASP A 168 -0.71 -10.52 4.70
C ASP A 168 -0.08 -9.38 5.54
N PRO A 169 1.11 -9.55 6.14
CA PRO A 169 1.78 -8.50 6.91
C PRO A 169 1.95 -7.18 6.15
N ILE A 170 2.22 -7.24 4.83
CA ILE A 170 2.32 -6.03 4.00
C ILE A 170 0.97 -5.33 3.92
N GLN A 171 -0.12 -6.07 3.68
CA GLN A 171 -1.47 -5.51 3.58
C GLN A 171 -1.89 -4.85 4.91
N LYS A 172 -1.53 -5.45 6.05
CA LYS A 172 -1.77 -4.87 7.37
C LYS A 172 -0.99 -3.58 7.56
N ALA A 173 0.31 -3.60 7.27
CA ALA A 173 1.18 -2.45 7.38
C ALA A 173 0.73 -1.31 6.44
N GLU A 174 0.34 -1.63 5.21
CA GLU A 174 -0.21 -0.68 4.24
C GLU A 174 -1.52 -0.06 4.75
N ALA A 175 -2.46 -0.87 5.24
CA ALA A 175 -3.72 -0.37 5.79
C ALA A 175 -3.52 0.51 7.03
N MET A 176 -2.49 0.26 7.83
CA MET A 176 -2.09 1.14 8.93
C MET A 176 -1.51 2.46 8.42
N ALA A 177 -0.58 2.39 7.48
CA ALA A 177 0.07 3.56 6.88
C ALA A 177 -0.95 4.47 6.18
N PHE A 178 -1.84 3.88 5.36
CA PHE A 178 -2.89 4.60 4.65
C PHE A 178 -3.77 5.42 5.60
N ARG A 179 -4.32 4.79 6.64
CA ARG A 179 -5.17 5.48 7.63
C ARG A 179 -4.44 6.61 8.34
N ARG A 180 -3.18 6.39 8.72
CA ARG A 180 -2.35 7.41 9.38
C ARG A 180 -1.96 8.55 8.41
N ALA A 181 -1.82 8.27 7.12
CA ALA A 181 -1.61 9.30 6.10
C ALA A 181 -2.86 10.16 5.94
N CYS A 182 -4.05 9.54 5.85
CA CYS A 182 -5.33 10.24 5.85
C CYS A 182 -5.56 11.09 7.11
N ALA A 183 -5.15 10.62 8.29
CA ALA A 183 -5.24 11.38 9.53
C ALA A 183 -4.41 12.68 9.50
N ARG A 184 -3.29 12.73 8.74
CA ARG A 184 -2.53 13.97 8.55
C ARG A 184 -3.24 15.02 7.71
N PHE A 185 -4.31 14.65 6.99
CA PHE A 185 -5.23 15.58 6.35
C PHE A 185 -6.42 15.97 7.22
N GLY A 186 -6.55 15.38 8.42
CA GLY A 186 -7.65 15.61 9.36
C GLY A 186 -8.61 14.44 9.52
N LEU A 187 -8.62 13.49 8.58
CA LEU A 187 -9.59 12.40 8.57
C LEU A 187 -9.37 11.43 9.73
N GLY A 188 -10.31 11.40 10.67
CA GLY A 188 -10.21 10.56 11.87
C GLY A 188 -9.18 11.06 12.88
N LEU A 189 -8.65 12.28 12.72
CA LEU A 189 -7.65 12.85 13.63
C LEU A 189 -8.17 12.98 15.07
N HIS A 190 -9.47 13.25 15.24
CA HIS A 190 -10.12 13.36 16.54
C HIS A 190 -9.99 12.10 17.42
N LEU A 191 -9.77 10.92 16.82
CA LEU A 191 -9.60 9.66 17.56
C LEU A 191 -8.26 9.58 18.31
N TYR A 192 -7.30 10.44 17.98
CA TYR A 192 -5.98 10.47 18.63
C TYR A 192 -5.95 11.38 19.87
N HIS A 193 -6.97 12.22 20.07
CA HIS A 193 -7.00 13.24 21.12
C HIS A 193 -8.04 12.94 22.21
N GLU A 194 -8.56 11.72 22.26
CA GLU A 194 -9.45 11.29 23.34
C GLU A 194 -8.62 11.12 24.61
N ASP A 195 -8.38 12.25 25.32
CA ASP A 195 -7.93 12.41 26.72
C ASP A 195 -7.62 13.89 27.10
N MET A 196 -7.86 14.89 26.21
CA MET A 196 -7.72 16.33 26.55
C MET A 196 -9.04 17.00 26.98
N SER A 197 -9.97 16.25 27.56
CA SER A 197 -11.23 16.77 28.14
C SER A 197 -11.45 16.24 29.53
#